data_AF-A0AAE0EXV4-F1
#
_entry.id   AF-A0AAE0EXV4-F1
#
_cell.length_a   1.000
_cell.length_b   1.000
_cell.length_c   1.000
_cell.angle_alpha   90.00
_cell.angle_beta   90.00
_cell.angle_gamma   90.00
#
_symmetry.space_group_name_H-M   'P 1'
#
loop_
_entity.id
_entity.type
_entity.pdbx_description
1 polymer ?
#
loop_
_entity_poly.entity_id
_entity_poly.type
_entity_poly.pdbx_seq_one_letter_code
_entity_poly.pdbx_strand_id
1 'polypeptide(L)'
;MSYERNTLYRAFTRRTQTESPSAPEKKRSNLTAPNFDLVLESNQAVGHNIVLAFKLLGEQDHIINRVAAWWTTEKNKNIPGVYPHGQITHVEVMIRVTDDDWRMFSINMMEARRDHPDDPIVYDWGKVHMRTILPSHLHRYTYVSVAMSRQLQHTVYGFLVSQLDHKFNFAGYVMNHVVPCAVGVRNGAKLEPRENTRYMCAELVMIALQMGQVPGSHRFAPCKMSPNSIYNFCCSEDAIGCTGTTNPLASCD
;
A
#
# COMPACT_ATOMS: atom_id res chain seq x y z
N MET A 1 36.08 8.27 -19.69
CA MET A 1 37.37 7.60 -19.35
C MET A 1 37.58 7.81 -17.86
N SER A 2 37.72 6.86 -16.95
CA SER A 2 37.84 5.39 -16.91
C SER A 2 37.49 5.02 -15.45
N TYR A 3 36.49 4.16 -15.22
CA TYR A 3 36.65 2.75 -14.84
C TYR A 3 37.21 2.46 -13.43
N GLU A 4 36.32 1.88 -12.62
CA GLU A 4 36.49 0.77 -11.66
C GLU A 4 37.37 0.89 -10.40
N ARG A 5 36.76 0.52 -9.25
CA ARG A 5 37.08 -0.75 -8.58
C ARG A 5 36.03 -1.18 -7.53
N ASN A 6 35.45 -2.36 -7.80
CA ASN A 6 34.83 -3.30 -6.87
C ASN A 6 35.86 -3.90 -5.90
N THR A 7 35.48 -4.13 -4.64
CA THR A 7 35.82 -5.30 -3.77
C THR A 7 35.38 -4.96 -2.32
N LEU A 8 34.53 -5.70 -1.61
CA LEU A 8 34.76 -7.04 -1.07
C LEU A 8 33.44 -7.66 -0.55
N TYR A 9 33.19 -8.89 -0.98
CA TYR A 9 32.30 -9.89 -0.38
C TYR A 9 33.15 -10.89 0.42
N ARG A 10 32.50 -11.63 1.36
CA ARG A 10 33.00 -12.69 2.28
C ARG A 10 33.47 -12.15 3.63
N ALA A 11 33.15 -12.74 4.78
CA ALA A 11 32.43 -13.95 5.17
C ALA A 11 32.11 -13.78 6.67
N PHE A 12 31.12 -14.52 7.22
CA PHE A 12 31.31 -15.33 8.43
C PHE A 12 30.04 -16.10 8.76
N THR A 13 30.02 -17.36 8.37
CA THR A 13 29.19 -18.42 8.96
C THR A 13 29.90 -18.92 10.21
N ARG A 14 29.23 -18.93 11.37
CA ARG A 14 29.52 -19.89 12.44
C ARG A 14 28.28 -20.18 13.28
N ARG A 15 27.92 -21.45 13.27
CA ARG A 15 26.98 -22.13 14.18
C ARG A 15 27.47 -22.03 15.62
N THR A 16 26.52 -21.85 16.54
CA THR A 16 26.53 -22.53 17.83
C THR A 16 25.12 -23.01 18.11
N GLN A 17 24.93 -24.33 18.04
CA GLN A 17 23.79 -25.04 18.61
C GLN A 17 24.03 -25.18 20.11
N THR A 18 23.00 -24.89 20.90
CA THR A 18 22.85 -25.39 22.26
C THR A 18 21.40 -25.84 22.40
N GLU A 19 21.20 -27.15 22.44
CA GLU A 19 19.94 -27.81 22.74
C GLU A 19 19.76 -27.97 24.25
N SER A 20 18.52 -27.78 24.74
CA SER A 20 17.85 -28.51 25.86
C SER A 20 16.54 -27.81 26.24
N PRO A 21 15.57 -28.47 26.91
CA PRO A 21 14.77 -29.61 26.45
C PRO A 21 13.26 -29.25 26.34
N SER A 22 12.54 -30.16 25.69
CA SER A 22 11.13 -30.17 25.30
C SER A 22 10.07 -29.88 26.38
N ALA A 23 9.09 -29.05 26.02
CA ALA A 23 7.77 -28.92 26.66
C ALA A 23 6.65 -29.26 25.63
N PRO A 24 5.46 -29.69 26.05
CA PRO A 24 4.62 -30.59 25.26
C PRO A 24 3.92 -29.91 24.08
N GLU A 25 3.93 -30.67 22.99
CA GLU A 25 3.45 -30.37 21.65
C GLU A 25 1.91 -30.22 21.61
N LYS A 26 1.42 -28.98 21.59
CA LYS A 26 0.04 -28.71 21.14
C LYS A 26 0.03 -28.82 19.62
N LYS A 27 -0.69 -29.81 19.08
CA LYS A 27 -0.98 -29.98 17.65
C LYS A 27 -1.44 -28.65 17.04
N ARG A 28 -0.51 -27.92 16.43
CA ARG A 28 -0.80 -26.88 15.44
C ARG A 28 -0.99 -27.60 14.12
N SER A 29 -2.15 -27.41 13.50
CA SER A 29 -2.38 -27.79 12.11
C SER A 29 -1.32 -27.13 11.24
N ASN A 30 -0.47 -27.94 10.60
CA ASN A 30 0.45 -27.50 9.56
C ASN A 30 -0.36 -27.13 8.31
N LEU A 31 -0.93 -25.94 8.29
CA LEU A 31 -1.25 -25.25 7.05
C LEU A 31 0.01 -24.51 6.62
N THR A 32 0.81 -25.16 5.78
CA THR A 32 1.89 -24.53 5.02
C THR A 32 1.33 -23.31 4.31
N ALA A 33 1.86 -22.13 4.62
CA ALA A 33 1.62 -20.92 3.84
C ALA A 33 1.88 -21.23 2.36
N PRO A 34 1.00 -20.79 1.43
CA PRO A 34 1.20 -21.03 0.01
C PRO A 34 2.56 -20.47 -0.42
N ASN A 35 3.29 -21.26 -1.19
CA ASN A 35 4.64 -20.96 -1.64
C ASN A 35 4.60 -19.75 -2.58
N PHE A 36 5.03 -18.60 -2.08
CA PHE A 36 4.78 -17.28 -2.67
C PHE A 36 5.47 -17.06 -4.02
N ASP A 37 6.63 -17.68 -4.22
CA ASP A 37 7.37 -17.61 -5.49
C ASP A 37 6.51 -18.12 -6.66
N LEU A 38 5.65 -19.13 -6.42
CA LEU A 38 4.75 -19.68 -7.43
C LEU A 38 3.57 -18.75 -7.79
N VAL A 39 3.15 -17.82 -6.92
CA VAL A 39 2.03 -16.88 -7.20
C VAL A 39 2.51 -15.67 -7.98
N LEU A 40 3.77 -15.25 -7.78
CA LEU A 40 4.42 -14.24 -8.60
C LEU A 40 4.86 -14.82 -9.96
N GLU A 41 5.27 -16.09 -9.99
CA GLU A 41 5.65 -16.79 -11.23
C GLU A 41 4.44 -17.20 -12.07
N SER A 42 3.28 -17.55 -11.48
CA SER A 42 2.08 -17.91 -12.26
C SER A 42 1.37 -16.70 -12.87
N ASN A 43 1.56 -15.49 -12.31
CA ASN A 43 1.14 -14.22 -12.89
C ASN A 43 2.19 -13.63 -13.85
N GLN A 44 2.75 -14.50 -14.70
CA GLN A 44 3.86 -14.26 -15.63
C GLN A 44 3.57 -13.26 -16.77
N ALA A 45 2.79 -12.21 -16.53
CA ALA A 45 2.92 -10.92 -17.23
C ALA A 45 3.99 -10.07 -16.52
N VAL A 46 5.23 -10.58 -16.50
CA VAL A 46 6.35 -10.12 -15.68
C VAL A 46 6.77 -8.68 -16.04
N GLY A 47 6.08 -7.70 -15.48
CA GLY A 47 6.43 -6.27 -15.61
C GLY A 47 5.29 -5.37 -16.03
N HIS A 48 4.08 -5.87 -16.22
CA HIS A 48 2.95 -5.06 -16.66
C HIS A 48 1.95 -4.77 -15.54
N ASN A 49 2.39 -4.65 -14.29
CA ASN A 49 1.48 -4.36 -13.18
C ASN A 49 2.08 -3.31 -12.21
N ILE A 50 1.20 -2.57 -11.54
CA ILE A 50 1.50 -1.96 -10.23
C ILE A 50 0.83 -2.79 -9.14
N VAL A 51 1.31 -2.70 -7.91
CA VAL A 51 0.70 -3.39 -6.76
C VAL A 51 0.10 -2.37 -5.82
N LEU A 52 -1.16 -2.54 -5.46
CA LEU A 52 -1.80 -1.80 -4.38
C LEU A 52 -1.72 -2.62 -3.12
N ALA A 53 -1.04 -2.10 -2.11
CA ALA A 53 -0.86 -2.79 -0.83
C ALA A 53 -1.72 -2.13 0.25
N PHE A 54 -2.54 -2.94 0.89
CA PHE A 54 -3.53 -2.53 1.87
C PHE A 54 -3.07 -2.99 3.26
N LYS A 55 -2.90 -2.02 4.16
CA LYS A 55 -2.54 -2.30 5.57
C LYS A 55 -3.83 -2.53 6.37
N LEU A 56 -3.89 -3.67 7.03
CA LEU A 56 -4.97 -3.99 7.97
C LEU A 56 -4.69 -3.41 9.36
N LEU A 57 -5.74 -3.17 10.13
CA LEU A 57 -5.64 -2.82 11.54
C LEU A 57 -4.85 -3.90 12.30
N GLY A 58 -3.70 -3.50 12.85
CA GLY A 58 -2.96 -4.28 13.83
C GLY A 58 -3.40 -3.97 15.26
N GLU A 59 -3.08 -4.87 16.19
CA GLU A 59 -3.36 -4.66 17.61
C GLU A 59 -2.68 -3.41 18.19
N GLN A 60 -1.51 -3.03 17.65
CA GLN A 60 -0.70 -1.91 18.11
C GLN A 60 -0.94 -0.60 17.33
N ASP A 61 -1.90 -0.55 16.40
CA ASP A 61 -2.15 0.68 15.64
C ASP A 61 -2.73 1.79 16.53
N HIS A 62 -2.30 3.02 16.26
CA HIS A 62 -2.74 4.23 16.96
C HIS A 62 -4.28 4.39 16.89
N ILE A 63 -4.87 4.90 17.96
CA ILE A 63 -6.34 5.02 18.11
C ILE A 63 -7.00 5.76 16.94
N ILE A 64 -6.33 6.78 16.38
CA ILE A 64 -6.83 7.54 15.23
C ILE A 64 -6.97 6.65 13.99
N ASN A 65 -6.06 5.69 13.77
CA ASN A 65 -6.16 4.76 12.63
C ASN A 65 -7.33 3.78 12.80
N ARG A 66 -7.62 3.36 14.03
CA ARG A 66 -8.80 2.54 14.37
C ARG A 66 -10.09 3.29 14.09
N VAL A 67 -10.18 4.55 14.52
CA VAL A 67 -11.34 5.42 14.25
C VAL A 67 -11.51 5.65 12.76
N ALA A 68 -10.41 5.93 12.05
CA ALA A 68 -10.40 6.12 10.60
C ALA A 68 -10.93 4.90 9.84
N ALA A 69 -10.46 3.70 10.17
CA ALA A 69 -10.96 2.47 9.58
C ALA A 69 -12.46 2.29 9.86
N TRP A 70 -12.88 2.43 11.12
CA TRP A 70 -14.28 2.31 11.54
C TRP A 70 -15.22 3.27 10.79
N TRP A 71 -14.87 4.55 10.64
CA TRP A 71 -15.68 5.52 9.90
C TRP A 71 -15.85 5.18 8.41
N THR A 72 -14.89 4.45 7.84
CA THR A 72 -14.95 4.03 6.43
C THR A 72 -15.66 2.69 6.25
N THR A 73 -15.97 1.97 7.32
CA THR A 73 -16.70 0.70 7.31
C THR A 73 -18.17 0.88 6.93
N GLU A 74 -18.83 1.91 7.44
CA GLU A 74 -20.29 2.06 7.27
C GLU A 74 -20.71 2.36 5.82
N LYS A 75 -19.87 3.05 5.05
CA LYS A 75 -20.12 3.34 3.63
C LYS A 75 -20.09 2.07 2.74
N ASN A 76 -19.60 0.94 3.26
CA ASN A 76 -19.38 -0.30 2.50
C ASN A 76 -20.18 -1.51 3.02
N LYS A 77 -21.11 -1.33 3.97
CA LYS A 77 -21.88 -2.42 4.64
C LYS A 77 -22.71 -3.31 3.71
N ASN A 78 -22.86 -2.98 2.43
CA ASN A 78 -23.78 -3.64 1.50
C ASN A 78 -23.12 -4.58 0.48
N ILE A 79 -21.85 -4.95 0.65
CA ILE A 79 -21.19 -5.93 -0.23
C ILE A 79 -20.87 -7.21 0.57
N PRO A 80 -21.77 -8.22 0.57
CA PRO A 80 -21.47 -9.53 1.18
C PRO A 80 -20.20 -10.14 0.57
N GLY A 81 -19.31 -10.70 1.42
CA GLY A 81 -18.21 -11.57 0.96
C GLY A 81 -16.81 -10.95 0.75
N VAL A 82 -16.66 -9.62 0.73
CA VAL A 82 -15.35 -8.98 0.44
C VAL A 82 -14.47 -8.77 1.69
N TYR A 83 -13.76 -9.80 2.17
CA TYR A 83 -12.68 -9.57 3.15
C TYR A 83 -11.52 -8.77 2.50
N PRO A 84 -10.85 -7.83 3.21
CA PRO A 84 -11.03 -7.42 4.60
C PRO A 84 -11.93 -6.17 4.75
N HIS A 85 -13.20 -6.40 5.10
CA HIS A 85 -14.19 -5.34 5.27
C HIS A 85 -13.92 -4.45 6.48
N GLY A 86 -13.70 -3.15 6.25
CA GLY A 86 -13.62 -2.15 7.32
C GLY A 86 -12.40 -2.28 8.22
N GLN A 87 -11.44 -3.13 7.85
CA GLN A 87 -10.19 -3.34 8.57
C GLN A 87 -9.02 -2.65 7.87
N ILE A 88 -9.21 -2.14 6.66
CA ILE A 88 -8.16 -1.46 5.91
C ILE A 88 -7.99 -0.04 6.46
N THR A 89 -6.79 0.26 6.95
CA THR A 89 -6.42 1.58 7.50
C THR A 89 -5.72 2.45 6.48
N HIS A 90 -5.03 1.82 5.54
CA HIS A 90 -4.08 2.51 4.69
C HIS A 90 -3.89 1.75 3.38
N VAL A 91 -3.55 2.48 2.32
CA VAL A 91 -3.26 1.93 1.00
C VAL A 91 -2.01 2.60 0.44
N GLU A 92 -1.14 1.79 -0.15
CA GLU A 92 0.18 2.16 -0.68
C GLU A 92 0.28 1.67 -2.13
N VAL A 93 1.08 2.36 -2.95
CA VAL A 93 1.33 1.97 -4.35
C VAL A 93 2.76 1.46 -4.47
N MET A 94 2.94 0.25 -4.98
CA MET A 94 4.23 -0.32 -5.30
C MET A 94 4.41 -0.42 -6.80
N ILE A 95 5.57 0.05 -7.28
CA ILE A 95 5.92 0.09 -8.69
C ILE A 95 7.30 -0.53 -8.86
N ARG A 96 7.40 -1.43 -9.83
CA ARG A 96 8.67 -2.02 -10.26
C ARG A 96 9.37 -1.06 -11.23
N VAL A 97 10.44 -0.40 -10.78
CA VAL A 97 11.23 0.55 -11.59
C VAL A 97 12.16 -0.19 -12.54
N THR A 98 12.85 -1.22 -12.05
CA THR A 98 13.62 -2.20 -12.82
C THR A 98 13.28 -3.61 -12.31
N ASP A 99 13.78 -4.67 -12.95
CA ASP A 99 13.40 -6.05 -12.58
C ASP A 99 13.62 -6.38 -11.10
N ASP A 100 14.65 -5.81 -10.49
CA ASP A 100 14.99 -6.02 -9.07
C ASP A 100 14.70 -4.82 -8.15
N ASP A 101 14.22 -3.68 -8.69
CA ASP A 101 13.97 -2.46 -7.91
C ASP A 101 12.48 -2.17 -7.77
N TRP A 102 11.93 -2.51 -6.60
CA TRP A 102 10.58 -2.14 -6.22
C TRP A 102 10.57 -0.92 -5.31
N ARG A 103 9.77 0.07 -5.70
CA ARG A 103 9.54 1.29 -4.93
C ARG A 103 8.12 1.31 -4.42
N MET A 104 7.97 1.62 -3.15
CA MET A 104 6.69 1.78 -2.49
C MET A 104 6.49 3.24 -2.12
N PHE A 105 5.36 3.80 -2.56
CA PHE A 105 4.92 5.16 -2.26
C PHE A 105 3.78 5.12 -1.25
N SER A 106 3.90 5.95 -0.22
CA SER A 106 2.98 5.95 0.91
C SER A 106 2.93 7.33 1.57
N ILE A 107 1.84 7.58 2.29
CA ILE A 107 1.66 8.76 3.12
C ILE A 107 0.86 8.39 4.36
N ASN A 108 1.53 8.31 5.51
CA ASN A 108 0.85 8.07 6.77
C ASN A 108 0.16 9.35 7.25
N MET A 109 -0.85 9.22 8.11
CA MET A 109 -1.46 10.38 8.76
C MET A 109 -0.47 11.04 9.73
N MET A 110 0.14 10.23 10.59
CA MET A 110 1.16 10.64 11.55
C MET A 110 2.36 9.71 11.45
N GLU A 111 3.55 10.27 11.61
CA GLU A 111 4.81 9.53 11.65
C GLU A 111 5.46 9.73 13.00
N ALA A 112 5.81 8.61 13.65
CA ALA A 112 6.57 8.63 14.89
C ALA A 112 8.03 8.96 14.57
N ARG A 113 8.53 10.04 15.15
CA ARG A 113 9.94 10.43 15.09
C ARG A 113 10.51 10.41 16.50
N ARG A 114 11.74 9.91 16.59
CA ARG A 114 12.55 9.96 17.79
C ARG A 114 13.95 10.40 17.36
N ASP A 115 14.40 11.54 17.88
CA ASP A 115 15.68 12.14 17.49
C ASP A 115 16.86 11.44 18.17
N HIS A 116 16.68 11.01 19.43
CA HIS A 116 17.62 10.17 20.17
C HIS A 116 16.91 8.99 20.87
N PRO A 117 17.53 7.79 21.03
CA PRO A 117 16.89 6.61 21.65
C PRO A 117 16.16 6.84 22.97
N ASP A 118 16.62 7.78 23.78
CA ASP A 118 16.05 8.13 25.09
C ASP A 118 14.98 9.23 25.04
N ASP A 119 14.79 9.87 23.88
CA ASP A 119 13.82 10.95 23.72
C ASP A 119 12.38 10.42 23.66
N PRO A 120 11.40 11.21 24.14
CA PRO A 120 10.00 10.91 23.92
C PRO A 120 9.69 10.84 22.42
N ILE A 121 8.76 9.97 22.05
CA ILE A 121 8.28 9.88 20.67
C ILE A 121 7.50 11.16 20.35
N VAL A 122 7.93 11.87 19.31
CA VAL A 122 7.21 13.00 18.74
C VAL A 122 6.43 12.49 17.53
N TYR A 123 5.20 12.95 17.36
CA TYR A 123 4.38 12.60 16.21
C TYR A 123 4.26 13.81 15.28
N ASP A 124 4.81 13.68 14.07
CA ASP A 124 4.73 14.69 13.03
C ASP A 124 3.67 14.31 11.98
N TRP A 125 3.10 15.30 11.29
CA TRP A 125 2.22 15.04 10.14
C TRP A 125 2.98 14.31 9.06
N GLY A 126 2.43 13.19 8.58
CA GLY A 126 3.08 12.39 7.56
C GLY A 126 3.16 13.12 6.22
N LYS A 127 4.12 12.67 5.42
CA LYS A 127 4.38 13.17 4.07
C LYS A 127 4.42 12.00 3.09
N VAL A 128 4.21 12.32 1.82
CA VAL A 128 4.47 11.35 0.76
C VAL A 128 5.95 10.99 0.79
N HIS A 129 6.24 9.72 0.96
CA HIS A 129 7.59 9.19 0.95
C HIS A 129 7.69 7.99 0.01
N MET A 130 8.91 7.70 -0.41
CA MET A 130 9.25 6.53 -1.21
C MET A 130 10.27 5.70 -0.45
N ARG A 131 10.05 4.40 -0.39
CA ARG A 131 11.03 3.44 0.14
C ARG A 131 11.27 2.30 -0.84
N THR A 132 12.48 1.77 -0.83
CA THR A 132 12.76 0.49 -1.49
C THR A 132 12.12 -0.63 -0.68
N ILE A 133 11.44 -1.55 -1.37
CA ILE A 133 10.81 -2.70 -0.76
C ILE A 133 11.35 -3.98 -1.39
N LEU A 134 11.66 -4.97 -0.56
CA LEU A 134 11.97 -6.30 -1.05
C LEU A 134 10.64 -6.99 -1.42
N PRO A 135 10.57 -7.80 -2.49
CA PRO A 135 9.38 -8.59 -2.80
C PRO A 135 8.90 -9.43 -1.62
N SER A 136 9.85 -9.92 -0.81
CA SER A 136 9.59 -10.63 0.43
C SER A 136 8.89 -9.80 1.50
N HIS A 137 8.68 -8.50 1.38
CA HIS A 137 7.88 -7.72 2.34
C HIS A 137 6.39 -7.67 1.99
N LEU A 138 6.00 -8.10 0.78
CA LEU A 138 4.60 -8.10 0.33
C LEU A 138 3.71 -9.02 1.16
N HIS A 139 4.24 -10.11 1.74
CA HIS A 139 3.46 -11.05 2.57
C HIS A 139 2.82 -10.39 3.80
N ARG A 140 3.26 -9.19 4.18
CA ARG A 140 2.71 -8.43 5.31
C ARG A 140 1.44 -7.65 4.97
N TYR A 141 1.07 -7.65 3.70
CA TYR A 141 -0.02 -6.84 3.17
C TYR A 141 -1.08 -7.73 2.52
N THR A 142 -2.33 -7.30 2.64
CA THR A 142 -3.33 -7.68 1.64
C THR A 142 -3.02 -6.84 0.40
N TYR A 143 -2.92 -7.44 -0.79
CA TYR A 143 -2.60 -6.67 -1.99
C TYR A 143 -3.47 -7.05 -3.19
N VAL A 144 -3.55 -6.11 -4.13
CA VAL A 144 -4.13 -6.30 -5.45
C VAL A 144 -3.09 -5.92 -6.49
N SER A 145 -2.88 -6.76 -7.50
CA SER A 145 -2.08 -6.41 -8.67
C SER A 145 -2.98 -5.79 -9.74
N VAL A 146 -2.57 -4.63 -10.26
CA VAL A 146 -3.32 -3.87 -11.27
C VAL A 146 -2.54 -3.83 -12.57
N ALA A 147 -3.08 -4.47 -13.59
CA ALA A 147 -2.49 -4.53 -14.91
C ALA A 147 -2.41 -3.16 -15.58
N MET A 148 -1.23 -2.85 -16.09
CA MET A 148 -0.83 -1.55 -16.61
C MET A 148 0.41 -1.67 -17.50
N SER A 149 0.38 -1.05 -18.68
CA SER A 149 1.55 -1.00 -19.57
C SER A 149 2.74 -0.30 -18.91
N ARG A 150 3.97 -0.61 -19.35
CA ARG A 150 5.17 0.05 -18.81
C ARG A 150 5.15 1.56 -18.99
N GLN A 151 4.63 2.05 -20.11
CA GLN A 151 4.49 3.49 -20.36
C GLN A 151 3.58 4.15 -19.32
N LEU A 152 2.44 3.53 -19.00
CA LEU A 152 1.52 4.04 -17.97
C LEU A 152 2.15 3.95 -16.58
N GLN A 153 2.89 2.89 -16.27
CA GLN A 153 3.64 2.81 -15.01
C GLN A 153 4.67 3.93 -14.87
N HIS A 154 5.37 4.31 -15.95
CA HIS A 154 6.28 5.45 -15.93
C HIS A 154 5.55 6.78 -15.67
N THR A 155 4.37 6.97 -16.27
CA THR A 155 3.51 8.14 -15.99
C THR A 155 3.12 8.19 -14.51
N VAL A 156 2.65 7.06 -13.96
CA VAL A 156 2.28 6.96 -12.54
C VAL A 156 3.48 7.20 -11.64
N TYR A 157 4.63 6.61 -11.96
CA TYR A 157 5.88 6.81 -11.22
C TYR A 157 6.32 8.28 -11.23
N GLY A 158 6.32 8.93 -12.40
CA GLY A 158 6.65 10.35 -12.52
C GLY A 158 5.73 11.23 -11.69
N PHE A 159 4.43 10.94 -11.70
CA PHE A 159 3.47 11.60 -10.82
C PHE A 159 3.84 11.38 -9.35
N LEU A 160 3.99 10.14 -8.88
CA LEU A 160 4.26 9.84 -7.47
C LEU A 160 5.57 10.46 -6.98
N VAL A 161 6.63 10.45 -7.79
CA VAL A 161 7.90 11.11 -7.48
C VAL A 161 7.73 12.62 -7.35
N SER A 162 6.94 13.24 -8.22
CA SER A 162 6.65 14.68 -8.13
C SER A 162 5.83 15.09 -6.89
N GLN A 163 5.25 14.12 -6.18
CA GLN A 163 4.48 14.38 -4.95
C GLN A 163 5.29 14.14 -3.67
N LEU A 164 6.56 13.73 -3.75
CA LEU A 164 7.39 13.53 -2.56
C LEU A 164 7.39 14.77 -1.66
N ASP A 165 7.40 14.54 -0.35
CA ASP A 165 7.32 15.56 0.71
C ASP A 165 6.00 16.34 0.81
N HIS A 166 5.02 16.12 -0.08
CA HIS A 166 3.68 16.68 0.09
C HIS A 166 3.02 16.15 1.36
N LYS A 167 2.34 17.04 2.09
CA LYS A 167 1.83 16.78 3.46
C LYS A 167 0.48 16.07 3.45
N PHE A 168 0.17 15.39 4.55
CA PHE A 168 -1.14 14.76 4.73
C PHE A 168 -2.27 15.81 4.84
N ASN A 169 -3.41 15.52 4.22
CA ASN A 169 -4.59 16.39 4.23
C ASN A 169 -5.56 16.05 5.38
N PHE A 170 -5.16 16.28 6.63
CA PHE A 170 -6.01 15.97 7.79
C PHE A 170 -7.32 16.76 7.82
N ALA A 171 -7.25 18.05 7.50
CA ALA A 171 -8.45 18.89 7.47
C ALA A 171 -9.45 18.39 6.42
N GLY A 172 -8.99 18.05 5.21
CA GLY A 172 -9.82 17.43 4.18
C GLY A 172 -10.36 16.06 4.62
N TYR A 173 -9.52 15.24 5.27
CA TYR A 173 -9.93 13.95 5.82
C TYR A 173 -11.10 14.09 6.81
N VAL A 174 -10.96 14.94 7.83
CA VAL A 174 -12.02 15.18 8.82
C VAL A 174 -13.26 15.77 8.15
N MET A 175 -13.08 16.80 7.31
CA MET A 175 -14.20 17.45 6.64
C MET A 175 -14.99 16.48 5.77
N ASN A 176 -14.35 15.62 4.98
CA ASN A 176 -15.03 14.67 4.08
C ASN A 176 -15.77 13.53 4.81
N HIS A 177 -15.44 13.29 6.09
CA HIS A 177 -16.08 12.26 6.92
C HIS A 177 -17.18 12.85 7.82
N VAL A 178 -16.96 14.03 8.39
CA VAL A 178 -17.91 14.67 9.31
C VAL A 178 -18.98 15.49 8.56
N VAL A 179 -18.60 16.07 7.42
CA VAL A 179 -19.48 16.91 6.61
C VAL A 179 -19.51 16.32 5.20
N PRO A 180 -20.65 16.22 4.50
CA PRO A 180 -20.69 15.70 3.12
C PRO A 180 -20.06 16.69 2.09
N CYS A 181 -19.05 17.47 2.48
CA CYS A 181 -18.25 18.31 1.60
C CYS A 181 -17.15 17.46 0.95
N ALA A 182 -16.90 17.68 -0.34
CA ALA A 182 -15.81 17.04 -1.08
C ALA A 182 -14.61 17.99 -1.17
N VAL A 183 -13.79 18.02 -0.12
CA VAL A 183 -12.60 18.85 0.03
C VAL A 183 -11.36 18.03 -0.37
N GLY A 184 -10.65 18.50 -1.40
CA GLY A 184 -9.50 17.83 -1.99
C GLY A 184 -9.61 17.74 -3.51
N VAL A 185 -8.78 16.88 -4.10
CA VAL A 185 -8.72 16.60 -5.54
C VAL A 185 -9.99 15.88 -5.98
N ARG A 186 -10.71 16.50 -6.91
CA ARG A 186 -11.93 15.93 -7.50
C ARG A 186 -11.68 15.21 -8.82
N ASN A 187 -10.58 15.55 -9.51
CA ASN A 187 -10.22 14.96 -10.79
C ASN A 187 -8.70 14.93 -10.91
N GLY A 188 -8.11 13.74 -10.91
CA GLY A 188 -6.67 13.57 -11.06
C GLY A 188 -6.15 14.01 -12.42
N ALA A 189 -6.94 13.87 -13.49
CA ALA A 189 -6.57 14.27 -14.85
C ALA A 189 -6.41 15.79 -15.05
N LYS A 190 -6.87 16.60 -14.09
CA LYS A 190 -6.75 18.07 -14.11
C LYS A 190 -5.84 18.60 -13.00
N LEU A 191 -4.99 17.75 -12.43
CA LEU A 191 -4.03 18.18 -11.42
C LEU A 191 -2.96 19.05 -12.06
N GLU A 192 -3.05 20.35 -11.80
CA GLU A 192 -1.88 21.21 -11.88
C GLU A 192 -1.03 20.98 -10.61
N PRO A 193 0.27 20.73 -10.74
CA PRO A 193 1.17 20.68 -9.59
C PRO A 193 1.06 21.99 -8.82
N ARG A 194 0.71 21.93 -7.54
CA ARG A 194 0.77 23.08 -6.63
C ARG A 194 1.74 22.75 -5.51
N GLU A 195 2.63 23.68 -5.19
CA GLU A 195 3.70 23.52 -4.19
C GLU A 195 3.19 23.20 -2.76
N ASN A 196 1.88 23.20 -2.53
CA ASN A 196 1.25 22.93 -1.24
C ASN A 196 0.07 21.96 -1.33
N THR A 197 -0.03 21.15 -2.39
CA THR A 197 -1.09 20.13 -2.44
C THR A 197 -0.92 19.14 -1.30
N ARG A 198 -2.01 18.87 -0.58
CA ARG A 198 -2.04 17.87 0.48
C ARG A 198 -2.89 16.70 0.05
N TYR A 199 -2.51 15.49 0.46
CA TYR A 199 -3.21 14.28 0.06
C TYR A 199 -3.66 13.44 1.25
N MET A 200 -4.78 12.76 1.09
CA MET A 200 -5.03 11.52 1.83
C MET A 200 -4.37 10.33 1.11
N CYS A 201 -4.11 9.24 1.82
CA CYS A 201 -3.52 8.04 1.21
C CYS A 201 -4.37 7.51 0.04
N ALA A 202 -5.67 7.33 0.27
CA ALA A 202 -6.61 6.90 -0.76
C ALA A 202 -6.73 7.89 -1.93
N GLU A 203 -6.61 9.20 -1.66
CA GLU A 203 -6.64 10.23 -2.68
C GLU A 203 -5.43 10.13 -3.62
N LEU A 204 -4.23 10.02 -3.05
CA LEU A 204 -2.99 9.82 -3.81
C LEU A 204 -3.06 8.56 -4.69
N VAL A 205 -3.53 7.45 -4.13
CA VAL A 205 -3.67 6.18 -4.87
C VAL A 205 -4.71 6.27 -5.97
N MET A 206 -5.87 6.88 -5.71
CA MET A 206 -6.90 7.02 -6.75
C MET A 206 -6.43 7.90 -7.92
N ILE A 207 -5.67 8.97 -7.63
CA ILE A 207 -5.04 9.78 -8.68
C ILE A 207 -4.05 8.93 -9.47
N ALA A 208 -3.20 8.13 -8.81
CA ALA A 208 -2.27 7.22 -9.48
C ALA A 208 -3.01 6.23 -10.40
N LEU A 209 -4.15 5.67 -9.98
CA LEU A 209 -4.98 4.80 -10.83
C LEU A 209 -5.57 5.56 -12.03
N GLN A 210 -5.99 6.82 -11.84
CA GLN A 210 -6.49 7.67 -12.93
C GLN A 210 -5.37 8.02 -13.93
N MET A 211 -4.16 8.35 -13.45
CA MET A 211 -2.97 8.58 -14.30
C MET A 211 -2.57 7.33 -15.07
N GLY A 212 -2.70 6.16 -14.42
CA GLY A 212 -2.49 4.85 -15.01
C GLY A 212 -3.63 4.37 -15.91
N GLN A 213 -4.64 5.21 -16.15
CA GLN A 213 -5.80 4.93 -17.00
C GLN A 213 -6.53 3.62 -16.65
N VAL A 214 -6.57 3.28 -15.36
CA VAL A 214 -7.26 2.07 -14.90
C VAL A 214 -8.76 2.20 -15.20
N PRO A 215 -9.39 1.24 -15.88
CA PRO A 215 -10.81 1.30 -16.22
C PRO A 215 -11.69 1.60 -14.99
N GLY A 216 -12.70 2.46 -15.16
CA GLY A 216 -13.62 2.84 -14.09
C GLY A 216 -13.08 3.86 -13.07
N SER A 217 -11.76 4.01 -12.90
CA SER A 217 -11.17 4.91 -11.89
C SER A 217 -11.58 6.39 -12.05
N HIS A 218 -11.84 6.84 -13.27
CA HIS A 218 -12.26 8.21 -13.59
C HIS A 218 -13.68 8.57 -13.10
N ARG A 219 -14.50 7.56 -12.75
CA ARG A 219 -15.86 7.78 -12.20
C ARG A 219 -15.82 8.25 -10.75
N PHE A 220 -14.70 8.07 -10.07
CA PHE A 220 -14.53 8.40 -8.65
C PHE A 220 -13.81 9.73 -8.48
N ALA A 221 -14.31 10.56 -7.57
CA ALA A 221 -13.57 11.73 -7.10
C ALA A 221 -12.53 11.28 -6.06
N PRO A 222 -11.22 11.49 -6.26
CA PRO A 222 -10.18 11.01 -5.35
C PRO A 222 -10.41 11.39 -3.88
N CYS A 223 -10.81 12.63 -3.60
CA CYS A 223 -11.12 13.11 -2.25
C CYS A 223 -12.28 12.40 -1.55
N LYS A 224 -13.13 11.66 -2.28
CA LYS A 224 -14.24 10.89 -1.71
C LYS A 224 -13.88 9.42 -1.45
N MET A 225 -12.71 8.98 -1.87
CA MET A 225 -12.29 7.59 -1.73
C MET A 225 -11.67 7.32 -0.37
N SER A 226 -11.91 6.12 0.13
CA SER A 226 -11.25 5.55 1.32
C SER A 226 -10.44 4.32 0.92
N PRO A 227 -9.47 3.84 1.73
CA PRO A 227 -8.75 2.61 1.45
C PRO A 227 -9.69 1.41 1.22
N ASN A 228 -10.74 1.27 2.03
CA ASN A 228 -11.77 0.24 1.86
C ASN A 228 -12.53 0.39 0.52
N SER A 229 -12.90 1.62 0.14
CA SER A 229 -13.58 1.86 -1.15
C SER A 229 -12.69 1.57 -2.35
N ILE A 230 -11.38 1.80 -2.24
CA ILE A 230 -10.40 1.45 -3.29
C ILE A 230 -10.27 -0.05 -3.42
N TYR A 231 -10.17 -0.77 -2.30
CA TYR A 231 -10.14 -2.23 -2.30
C TYR A 231 -11.39 -2.81 -2.97
N ASN A 232 -12.58 -2.34 -2.59
CA ASN A 232 -13.84 -2.77 -3.19
C ASN A 232 -13.90 -2.47 -4.68
N PHE A 233 -13.46 -1.29 -5.11
CA PHE A 233 -13.34 -0.94 -6.53
C PHE A 233 -12.47 -1.95 -7.26
N CYS A 234 -11.27 -2.23 -6.76
CA CYS A 234 -10.33 -3.17 -7.37
C CYS A 234 -10.81 -4.63 -7.36
N CYS A 235 -11.63 -5.03 -6.39
CA CYS A 235 -12.21 -6.36 -6.29
C CYS A 235 -13.57 -6.51 -6.99
N SER A 236 -14.14 -5.42 -7.52
CA SER A 236 -15.40 -5.45 -8.27
C SER A 236 -15.18 -5.77 -9.75
N GLU A 237 -16.19 -6.32 -10.40
CA GLU A 237 -16.18 -6.61 -11.85
C GLU A 237 -15.90 -5.37 -12.72
N ASP A 238 -16.14 -4.17 -12.18
CA ASP A 238 -15.89 -2.90 -12.86
C ASP A 238 -14.38 -2.59 -13.06
N ALA A 239 -13.49 -3.26 -12.32
CA ALA A 239 -12.04 -3.05 -12.40
C ALA A 239 -11.37 -4.07 -13.34
N ILE A 240 -11.75 -4.02 -14.62
CA ILE A 240 -11.13 -4.80 -15.70
C ILE A 240 -9.61 -4.52 -15.71
N GLY A 241 -8.81 -5.46 -15.20
CA GLY A 241 -7.35 -5.34 -15.10
C GLY A 241 -6.75 -5.67 -13.73
N CYS A 242 -7.56 -5.84 -12.67
CA CYS A 242 -7.04 -6.33 -11.39
C CYS A 242 -6.81 -7.85 -11.47
N THR A 243 -5.56 -8.31 -11.34
CA THR A 243 -5.15 -9.71 -11.48
C THR A 243 -4.64 -10.24 -10.15
N GLY A 244 -5.52 -10.87 -9.39
CA GLY A 244 -5.16 -11.60 -8.17
C GLY A 244 -5.20 -10.76 -6.89
N THR A 245 -5.78 -11.38 -5.87
CA THR A 245 -5.70 -11.01 -4.46
C THR A 245 -4.90 -12.09 -3.76
N THR A 246 -3.85 -11.76 -3.03
CA THR A 246 -3.39 -12.69 -1.99
C THR A 246 -3.91 -12.20 -0.67
N ASN A 247 -4.91 -12.91 -0.20
CA ASN A 247 -5.26 -12.87 1.18
C ASN A 247 -4.66 -14.14 1.80
N PRO A 248 -3.81 -14.07 2.85
CA PRO A 248 -3.41 -15.28 3.57
C PRO A 248 -4.62 -16.02 4.21
N LEU A 249 -5.83 -15.45 4.13
CA LEU A 249 -7.07 -16.00 4.69
C LEU A 249 -8.28 -16.04 3.72
N ALA A 250 -8.14 -15.67 2.45
CA ALA A 250 -9.22 -15.88 1.48
C ALA A 250 -8.65 -16.13 0.09
N SER A 251 -8.62 -17.38 -0.32
CA SER A 251 -8.94 -17.69 -1.70
C SER A 251 -10.34 -17.12 -1.96
N CYS A 252 -10.45 -16.26 -2.96
CA CYS A 252 -11.75 -15.97 -3.56
C CYS A 252 -12.14 -17.24 -4.34
N ASP A 253 -12.91 -18.12 -3.70
CA ASP A 253 -13.75 -19.10 -4.39
C ASP A 253 -15.11 -18.47 -4.73
#